data_AF-A0A511K789-F1
#
_entry.id   AF-A0A511K789-F1
#
_cell.length_a   1.000
_cell.length_b   1.000
_cell.length_c   1.000
_cell.angle_alpha   90.00
_cell.angle_beta   90.00
_cell.angle_gamma   90.00
#
_symmetry.space_group_name_H-M   'P 1'
#
loop_
_entity.id
_entity.type
_entity.pdbx_description
1 polymer ?
#
loop_
_entity_poly.entity_id
_entity_poly.type
_entity_poly.pdbx_seq_one_letter_code
_entity_poly.pdbx_strand_id
1 'polypeptide(L)'
;MKGLPVDSLESQTSPRTRAHRILRQFSFAALVSLLVLRLSSVSFEHIADAARDVKWVVTPLPKDPHKRALALMHRAPVIDGHIDLPILARWYYANDVEDPSFDLREEIRGQVDIPRLRKGQTGGFFHSVYVPCPEDAGYPSQNEGNFTTATWRVRDTLEQIDTARLVIDKYTDTFELSRTARDWKKAMRRGKIGGMLGVEGGHQIGSSLSAIRAYYDLGVRYITLTHSCHSPLADSCGLPGQVPIKPRWDGLSPFGLTAVKEMNRLGMLVDISHTHPKTASDVLTHSLAPPIFSHSNARGVFDVVRNVPDSILRRIGSIDKSRRGTFNLSDDGEGGKGWGADTGEIDKPIPSGDSIVMLNFSPGFVGPDADVNAMADHADYVGCLAGREHVGIGSDFDGIEAVPRGLEDVSKYPNLVAELIERGWSDREVMGLTSGNLLRVLEKAEAVARSQRHVQPYYEVFSGRTDLVKHDSPPY
;
A
#
# COMPACT_ATOMS: atom_id res chain seq x y z
N MET A 1 1.02 -61.70 -79.17
CA MET A 1 0.21 -62.70 -78.43
C MET A 1 -0.90 -61.97 -77.69
N LYS A 2 -2.15 -62.39 -77.95
CA LYS A 2 -3.44 -62.30 -77.20
C LYS A 2 -3.49 -61.32 -75.99
N GLY A 3 -4.48 -60.45 -75.76
CA GLY A 3 -5.88 -60.39 -76.22
C GLY A 3 -6.89 -60.75 -75.11
N LEU A 4 -7.22 -59.77 -74.23
CA LEU A 4 -8.49 -59.53 -73.45
C LEU A 4 -9.02 -60.63 -72.49
N PRO A 5 -10.00 -60.37 -71.56
CA PRO A 5 -10.77 -59.15 -71.21
C PRO A 5 -10.93 -58.83 -69.69
N VAL A 6 -11.66 -57.74 -69.46
CA VAL A 6 -12.28 -57.16 -68.25
C VAL A 6 -13.47 -58.02 -67.74
N ASP A 7 -13.65 -58.23 -66.43
CA ASP A 7 -14.85 -57.74 -65.68
C ASP A 7 -14.94 -58.12 -64.18
N SER A 8 -15.51 -57.14 -63.45
CA SER A 8 -16.29 -57.18 -62.20
C SER A 8 -15.77 -57.86 -60.92
N LEU A 9 -15.65 -57.08 -59.85
CA LEU A 9 -16.15 -57.44 -58.51
C LEU A 9 -16.46 -56.14 -57.74
N GLU A 10 -17.72 -55.99 -57.37
CA GLU A 10 -18.27 -54.97 -56.48
C GLU A 10 -17.53 -54.96 -55.13
N SER A 11 -17.31 -53.77 -54.54
CA SER A 11 -17.07 -53.67 -53.11
C SER A 11 -17.94 -52.60 -52.47
N GLN A 12 -18.63 -53.05 -51.43
CA GLN A 12 -19.70 -52.41 -50.69
C GLN A 12 -19.20 -51.22 -49.88
N THR A 13 -19.97 -50.14 -49.87
CA THR A 13 -19.79 -48.97 -49.01
C THR A 13 -20.00 -49.32 -47.54
N SER A 14 -18.96 -49.25 -46.71
CA SER A 14 -19.09 -49.40 -45.25
C SER A 14 -19.57 -48.10 -44.56
N PRO A 15 -20.38 -48.15 -43.48
CA PRO A 15 -20.97 -46.96 -42.85
C PRO A 15 -20.00 -46.13 -42.00
N ARG A 16 -18.72 -46.51 -41.91
CA ARG A 16 -17.76 -45.95 -40.93
C ARG A 16 -17.15 -44.59 -41.31
N THR A 17 -17.28 -44.14 -42.55
CA THR A 17 -16.64 -42.89 -43.02
C THR A 17 -17.49 -41.63 -42.84
N ARG A 18 -18.81 -41.77 -42.63
CA ARG A 18 -19.71 -40.62 -42.43
C ARG A 18 -19.69 -40.11 -40.98
N ALA A 19 -19.66 -41.02 -40.00
CA ALA A 19 -19.61 -40.66 -38.58
C ALA A 19 -18.30 -39.96 -38.16
N HIS A 20 -17.15 -40.40 -38.68
CA HIS A 20 -15.85 -39.77 -38.39
C HIS A 20 -15.68 -38.39 -39.03
N ARG A 21 -16.32 -38.16 -40.20
CA ARG A 21 -16.29 -36.87 -40.87
C ARG A 21 -17.22 -35.85 -40.19
N ILE A 22 -18.36 -36.31 -39.68
CA ILE A 22 -19.28 -35.50 -38.87
C ILE A 22 -18.65 -35.15 -37.51
N LEU A 23 -18.04 -36.12 -36.79
CA LEU A 23 -17.36 -35.84 -35.53
C LEU A 23 -16.21 -34.82 -35.70
N ARG A 24 -15.37 -34.93 -36.73
CA ARG A 24 -14.29 -33.96 -36.99
C ARG A 24 -14.81 -32.57 -37.34
N GLN A 25 -15.90 -32.45 -38.09
CA GLN A 25 -16.52 -31.15 -38.39
C GLN A 25 -17.14 -30.52 -37.14
N PHE A 26 -17.77 -31.30 -36.26
CA PHE A 26 -18.26 -30.80 -34.96
C PHE A 26 -17.10 -30.40 -34.02
N SER A 27 -16.01 -31.17 -33.97
CA SER A 27 -14.83 -30.81 -33.17
C SER A 27 -14.13 -29.56 -33.68
N PHE A 28 -14.02 -29.38 -35.00
CA PHE A 28 -13.43 -28.18 -35.60
C PHE A 28 -14.34 -26.95 -35.44
N ALA A 29 -15.65 -27.10 -35.64
CA ALA A 29 -16.61 -26.02 -35.41
C ALA A 29 -16.68 -25.63 -33.93
N ALA A 30 -16.57 -26.59 -32.99
CA ALA A 30 -16.49 -26.32 -31.55
C ALA A 30 -15.17 -25.63 -31.15
N LEU A 31 -14.04 -26.03 -31.74
CA LEU A 31 -12.74 -25.37 -31.51
C LEU A 31 -12.71 -23.95 -32.10
N VAL A 32 -13.27 -23.74 -33.29
CA VAL A 32 -13.41 -22.40 -33.89
C VAL A 32 -14.42 -21.57 -33.10
N SER A 33 -15.52 -22.15 -32.61
CA SER A 33 -16.47 -21.44 -31.76
C SER A 33 -15.87 -21.09 -30.40
N LEU A 34 -15.04 -21.96 -29.80
CA LEU A 34 -14.29 -21.67 -28.57
C LEU A 34 -13.18 -20.64 -28.79
N LEU A 35 -12.54 -20.64 -29.96
CA LEU A 35 -11.54 -19.63 -30.34
C LEU A 35 -12.21 -18.28 -30.63
N VAL A 36 -13.37 -18.27 -31.31
CA VAL A 36 -14.19 -17.08 -31.56
C VAL A 36 -14.82 -16.59 -30.27
N LEU A 37 -15.26 -17.46 -29.35
CA LEU A 37 -15.73 -17.10 -28.00
C LEU A 37 -14.60 -16.55 -27.11
N ARG A 38 -13.38 -17.07 -27.25
CA ARG A 38 -12.18 -16.51 -26.59
C ARG A 38 -11.76 -15.18 -27.22
N LEU A 39 -11.83 -15.03 -28.53
CA LEU A 39 -11.54 -13.77 -29.23
C LEU A 39 -12.63 -12.72 -29.03
N SER A 40 -13.89 -13.12 -28.87
CA SER A 40 -15.02 -12.25 -28.50
C SER A 40 -15.06 -11.93 -27.00
N SER A 41 -14.25 -12.63 -26.19
CA SER A 41 -14.03 -12.29 -24.77
C SER A 41 -12.87 -11.32 -24.55
N VAL A 42 -12.12 -11.00 -25.60
CA VAL A 42 -11.15 -9.90 -25.55
C VAL A 42 -11.98 -8.62 -25.61
N SER A 43 -12.24 -8.03 -24.44
CA SER A 43 -12.96 -6.76 -24.37
C SER A 43 -12.21 -5.72 -25.20
N PHE A 44 -12.93 -4.75 -25.76
CA PHE A 44 -12.34 -3.62 -26.48
C PHE A 44 -11.25 -2.92 -25.63
N GLU A 45 -11.39 -2.95 -24.30
CA GLU A 45 -10.38 -2.49 -23.35
C GLU A 45 -9.05 -3.25 -23.47
N HIS A 46 -9.07 -4.59 -23.54
CA HIS A 46 -7.83 -5.38 -23.70
C HIS A 46 -7.13 -5.13 -25.05
N ILE A 47 -7.89 -4.90 -26.14
CA ILE A 47 -7.31 -4.53 -27.44
C ILE A 47 -6.74 -3.11 -27.38
N ALA A 48 -7.43 -2.18 -26.73
CA ALA A 48 -6.97 -0.80 -26.55
C ALA A 48 -5.73 -0.72 -25.66
N ASP A 49 -5.64 -1.56 -24.62
CA ASP A 49 -4.48 -1.64 -23.74
C ASP A 49 -3.29 -2.27 -24.49
N ALA A 50 -3.49 -3.37 -25.22
CA ALA A 50 -2.44 -3.95 -26.05
C ALA A 50 -1.95 -2.97 -27.15
N ALA A 51 -2.85 -2.19 -27.76
CA ALA A 51 -2.48 -1.18 -28.75
C ALA A 51 -1.72 0.01 -28.12
N ARG A 52 -2.09 0.44 -26.91
CA ARG A 52 -1.35 1.45 -26.13
C ARG A 52 0.03 0.95 -25.71
N ASP A 53 0.15 -0.35 -25.40
CA ASP A 53 1.41 -0.98 -25.04
C ASP A 53 2.36 -1.04 -26.25
N VAL A 54 1.85 -1.48 -27.41
CA VAL A 54 2.65 -1.54 -28.65
C VAL A 54 3.11 -0.16 -29.09
N LYS A 55 2.24 0.85 -29.13
CA LYS A 55 2.61 2.23 -29.53
C LYS A 55 3.69 2.84 -28.63
N TRP A 56 3.70 2.47 -27.35
CA TRP A 56 4.68 2.95 -26.37
C TRP A 56 6.06 2.32 -26.57
N VAL A 57 6.14 1.00 -26.82
CA VAL A 57 7.43 0.31 -27.06
C VAL A 57 8.19 0.94 -28.24
N VAL A 58 7.47 1.52 -29.21
CA VAL A 58 8.07 2.15 -30.40
C VAL A 58 8.29 3.66 -30.29
N THR A 59 7.74 4.36 -29.28
CA THR A 59 7.91 5.82 -29.15
C THR A 59 9.07 6.14 -28.21
N PRO A 60 10.15 6.80 -28.68
CA PRO A 60 11.27 7.15 -27.81
C PRO A 60 10.81 8.10 -26.70
N LEU A 61 11.10 7.75 -25.44
CA LEU A 61 10.89 8.64 -24.32
C LEU A 61 11.88 9.81 -24.32
N PRO A 62 11.53 10.98 -23.76
CA PRO A 62 12.44 12.11 -23.64
C PRO A 62 13.75 11.72 -22.93
N LYS A 63 14.85 12.36 -23.33
CA LYS A 63 16.15 12.24 -22.65
C LYS A 63 16.23 13.13 -21.40
N ASP A 64 15.56 14.29 -21.44
CA ASP A 64 15.43 15.17 -20.30
C ASP A 64 14.70 14.44 -19.15
N PRO A 65 15.32 14.30 -17.96
CA PRO A 65 14.79 13.48 -16.87
C PRO A 65 13.42 13.93 -16.40
N HIS A 66 13.18 15.24 -16.31
CA HIS A 66 11.89 15.77 -15.87
C HIS A 66 10.77 15.53 -16.91
N LYS A 67 11.03 15.76 -18.20
CA LYS A 67 10.05 15.40 -19.25
C LYS A 67 9.81 13.89 -19.32
N ARG A 68 10.84 13.08 -19.06
CA ARG A 68 10.71 11.62 -18.98
C ARG A 68 9.86 11.21 -17.79
N ALA A 69 10.08 11.80 -16.63
CA ALA A 69 9.28 11.60 -15.42
C ALA A 69 7.79 11.84 -15.71
N LEU A 70 7.44 13.01 -16.27
CA LEU A 70 6.06 13.34 -16.64
C LEU A 70 5.46 12.37 -17.67
N ALA A 71 6.26 11.84 -18.61
CA ALA A 71 5.78 10.86 -19.58
C ALA A 71 5.50 9.49 -18.94
N LEU A 72 6.33 9.06 -17.99
CA LEU A 72 6.14 7.81 -17.25
C LEU A 72 4.98 7.93 -16.26
N MET A 73 4.90 9.02 -15.51
CA MET A 73 3.84 9.29 -14.54
C MET A 73 2.47 9.47 -15.21
N HIS A 74 2.41 9.95 -16.46
CA HIS A 74 1.14 9.95 -17.20
C HIS A 74 0.58 8.53 -17.41
N ARG A 75 1.45 7.52 -17.46
CA ARG A 75 1.08 6.11 -17.65
C ARG A 75 0.94 5.34 -16.33
N ALA A 76 1.79 5.65 -15.36
CA ALA A 76 1.74 5.17 -14.00
C ALA A 76 1.67 6.38 -13.04
N PRO A 77 0.50 7.02 -12.90
CA PRO A 77 0.33 8.14 -11.98
C PRO A 77 0.70 7.77 -10.55
N VAL A 78 1.10 8.76 -9.75
CA VAL A 78 1.50 8.53 -8.36
C VAL A 78 0.32 8.04 -7.53
N ILE A 79 0.51 6.95 -6.79
CA ILE A 79 -0.32 6.57 -5.66
C ILE A 79 0.48 6.84 -4.40
N ASP A 80 0.03 7.81 -3.61
CA ASP A 80 0.63 8.14 -2.34
C ASP A 80 0.07 7.25 -1.22
N GLY A 81 0.96 6.64 -0.45
CA GLY A 81 0.65 5.74 0.65
C GLY A 81 0.01 6.40 1.87
N HIS A 82 0.15 7.73 2.05
CA HIS A 82 -0.32 8.42 3.25
C HIS A 82 -0.41 9.95 3.06
N ILE A 83 -1.63 10.48 3.10
CA ILE A 83 -1.93 11.92 3.09
C ILE A 83 -2.96 12.26 4.17
N ASP A 84 -2.67 13.25 5.01
CA ASP A 84 -3.41 13.69 6.19
C ASP A 84 -4.45 14.80 5.91
N LEU A 85 -4.92 14.92 4.67
CA LEU A 85 -5.97 15.88 4.32
C LEU A 85 -7.21 15.84 5.25
N PRO A 86 -7.69 14.68 5.75
CA PRO A 86 -8.79 14.65 6.72
C PRO A 86 -8.50 15.35 8.05
N ILE A 87 -7.28 15.22 8.61
CA ILE A 87 -6.97 15.92 9.88
C ILE A 87 -6.85 17.43 9.66
N LEU A 88 -6.37 17.86 8.49
CA LEU A 88 -6.40 19.27 8.09
C LEU A 88 -7.84 19.79 8.07
N ALA A 89 -8.78 19.03 7.48
CA ALA A 89 -10.20 19.36 7.51
C ALA A 89 -10.74 19.45 8.96
N ARG A 90 -10.34 18.52 9.84
CA ARG A 90 -10.74 18.54 11.26
C ARG A 90 -10.23 19.77 11.99
N TRP A 91 -8.94 20.07 11.90
CA TRP A 91 -8.30 21.10 12.72
C TRP A 91 -8.63 22.51 12.26
N TYR A 92 -8.71 22.74 10.95
CA TYR A 92 -8.90 24.10 10.42
C TYR A 92 -10.35 24.43 10.10
N TYR A 93 -11.19 23.42 9.88
CA TYR A 93 -12.58 23.61 9.44
C TYR A 93 -13.58 22.86 10.32
N ALA A 94 -13.15 22.26 11.44
CA ALA A 94 -14.02 21.50 12.35
C ALA A 94 -14.82 20.38 11.65
N ASN A 95 -14.22 19.74 10.63
CA ASN A 95 -14.86 18.77 9.72
C ASN A 95 -15.97 19.36 8.82
N ASP A 96 -16.19 20.68 8.81
CA ASP A 96 -17.10 21.31 7.86
C ASP A 96 -16.47 21.36 6.47
N VAL A 97 -16.64 20.27 5.72
CA VAL A 97 -16.16 20.18 4.34
C VAL A 97 -16.95 21.07 3.39
N GLU A 98 -18.06 21.67 3.81
CA GLU A 98 -18.85 22.63 3.01
C GLU A 98 -18.43 24.08 3.28
N ASP A 99 -17.48 24.32 4.20
CA ASP A 99 -16.89 25.63 4.40
C ASP A 99 -16.38 26.18 3.04
N PRO A 100 -16.79 27.40 2.61
CA PRO A 100 -16.38 27.96 1.33
C PRO A 100 -14.87 28.14 1.16
N SER A 101 -14.11 28.21 2.25
CA SER A 101 -12.65 28.29 2.24
C SER A 101 -11.96 26.92 2.15
N PHE A 102 -12.73 25.82 2.30
CA PHE A 102 -12.32 24.46 1.99
C PHE A 102 -12.82 24.05 0.58
N ASP A 103 -12.37 24.77 -0.45
CA ASP A 103 -12.61 24.41 -1.86
C ASP A 103 -11.33 23.89 -2.51
N LEU A 104 -11.20 22.57 -2.64
CA LEU A 104 -10.03 21.91 -3.24
C LEU A 104 -9.86 22.21 -4.73
N ARG A 105 -10.81 22.90 -5.38
CA ARG A 105 -10.66 23.37 -6.77
C ARG A 105 -9.67 24.54 -6.87
N GLU A 106 -9.45 25.23 -5.77
CA GLU A 106 -8.52 26.35 -5.64
C GLU A 106 -7.31 25.95 -4.78
N GLU A 107 -6.26 26.77 -4.79
CA GLU A 107 -5.15 26.57 -3.87
C GLU A 107 -5.59 26.90 -2.44
N ILE A 108 -5.57 25.88 -1.57
CA ILE A 108 -5.95 26.01 -0.16
C ILE A 108 -4.74 25.86 0.77
N ARG A 109 -4.97 26.16 2.06
CA ARG A 109 -4.03 25.81 3.14
C ARG A 109 -3.60 24.36 3.02
N GLY A 110 -2.33 24.12 3.32
CA GLY A 110 -1.74 22.78 3.32
C GLY A 110 -0.99 22.51 2.03
N GLN A 111 -0.77 21.23 1.79
CA GLN A 111 0.08 20.67 0.74
C GLN A 111 -0.73 19.96 -0.35
N VAL A 112 -2.07 19.92 -0.23
CA VAL A 112 -2.95 19.17 -1.12
C VAL A 112 -4.16 20.00 -1.59
N ASP A 113 -4.32 20.10 -2.91
CA ASP A 113 -5.53 20.52 -3.60
C ASP A 113 -5.57 19.93 -5.02
N ILE A 114 -6.70 20.08 -5.72
CA ILE A 114 -6.90 19.49 -7.04
C ILE A 114 -5.90 20.05 -8.06
N PRO A 115 -5.70 21.38 -8.21
CA PRO A 115 -4.69 21.92 -9.13
C PRO A 115 -3.30 21.30 -8.93
N ARG A 116 -2.82 21.23 -7.68
CA ARG A 116 -1.51 20.64 -7.36
C ARG A 116 -1.48 19.14 -7.61
N LEU A 117 -2.54 18.39 -7.24
CA LEU A 117 -2.65 16.95 -7.51
C LEU A 117 -2.58 16.64 -9.02
N ARG A 118 -3.24 17.46 -9.85
CA ARG A 118 -3.19 17.31 -11.32
C ARG A 118 -1.80 17.59 -11.86
N LYS A 119 -1.14 18.64 -11.38
CA LYS A 119 0.24 19.00 -11.77
C LYS A 119 1.25 17.92 -11.35
N GLY A 120 1.04 17.30 -10.20
CA GLY A 120 1.82 16.17 -9.69
C GLY A 120 1.55 14.84 -10.36
N GLN A 121 0.55 14.77 -11.26
CA GLN A 121 0.07 13.54 -11.89
C GLN A 121 -0.26 12.44 -10.86
N THR A 122 -0.99 12.83 -9.81
CA THR A 122 -1.50 11.89 -8.81
C THR A 122 -2.65 11.07 -9.39
N GLY A 123 -2.55 9.74 -9.31
CA GLY A 123 -3.62 8.80 -9.64
C GLY A 123 -4.42 8.34 -8.42
N GLY A 124 -3.90 8.58 -7.22
CA GLY A 124 -4.62 8.35 -5.98
C GLY A 124 -3.77 8.59 -4.75
N PHE A 125 -4.42 8.48 -3.60
CA PHE A 125 -3.73 8.39 -2.32
C PHE A 125 -4.59 7.68 -1.28
N PHE A 126 -3.95 7.23 -0.20
CA PHE A 126 -4.66 6.89 1.02
C PHE A 126 -4.91 8.17 1.84
N HIS A 127 -6.18 8.45 2.11
CA HIS A 127 -6.59 9.42 3.10
C HIS A 127 -6.33 8.83 4.49
N SER A 128 -5.38 9.42 5.21
CA SER A 128 -5.11 9.08 6.59
C SER A 128 -6.29 9.50 7.47
N VAL A 129 -6.89 8.50 8.11
CA VAL A 129 -7.88 8.63 9.16
C VAL A 129 -7.09 8.62 10.47
N TYR A 130 -6.43 9.75 10.72
CA TYR A 130 -5.64 9.98 11.92
C TYR A 130 -6.49 10.58 13.04
N VAL A 131 -6.25 10.11 14.25
CA VAL A 131 -6.72 10.75 15.47
C VAL A 131 -5.56 10.73 16.48
N PRO A 132 -5.27 11.83 17.19
CA PRO A 132 -4.19 11.88 18.17
C PRO A 132 -4.25 10.78 19.23
N CYS A 133 -3.08 10.40 19.74
CA CYS A 133 -2.98 9.51 20.90
C CYS A 133 -3.77 10.10 22.10
N PRO A 134 -4.49 9.28 22.88
CA PRO A 134 -5.34 9.74 23.99
C PRO A 134 -4.54 10.10 25.26
N GLU A 135 -3.56 10.99 25.13
CA GLU A 135 -2.77 11.50 26.27
C GLU A 135 -3.67 12.12 27.34
N ASP A 136 -4.76 12.78 26.91
CA ASP A 136 -5.81 13.37 27.73
C ASP A 136 -6.55 12.36 28.62
N ALA A 137 -6.55 11.08 28.26
CA ALA A 137 -7.18 10.00 29.01
C ALA A 137 -6.16 9.13 29.76
N GLY A 138 -4.94 9.63 29.97
CA GLY A 138 -3.90 8.88 30.68
C GLY A 138 -3.29 7.75 29.86
N TYR A 139 -3.21 7.92 28.53
CA TYR A 139 -2.24 7.17 27.69
C TYR A 139 -0.99 8.04 27.47
N PRO A 140 -0.19 8.37 28.51
CA PRO A 140 1.10 8.99 28.22
C PRO A 140 1.95 8.01 27.42
N SER A 141 2.87 8.53 26.62
CA SER A 141 3.94 7.77 25.96
C SER A 141 4.75 6.90 26.93
N GLN A 142 4.61 7.08 28.26
CA GLN A 142 5.31 6.35 29.32
C GLN A 142 4.69 5.01 29.75
N ASN A 143 3.75 4.43 28.99
CA ASN A 143 3.43 2.99 29.06
C ASN A 143 2.66 2.50 30.32
N GLU A 144 1.84 3.34 30.97
CA GLU A 144 1.08 2.93 32.18
C GLU A 144 -0.41 2.60 31.94
N GLY A 145 -0.97 2.92 30.76
CA GLY A 145 -2.39 2.70 30.47
C GLY A 145 -2.75 1.22 30.29
N ASN A 146 -3.98 0.80 30.61
CA ASN A 146 -4.49 -0.57 30.38
C ASN A 146 -5.14 -0.76 29.00
N PHE A 147 -5.08 0.26 28.13
CA PHE A 147 -5.73 0.33 26.83
C PHE A 147 -7.27 0.20 26.81
N THR A 148 -7.93 0.33 27.97
CA THR A 148 -9.39 0.22 28.09
C THR A 148 -10.04 1.39 28.81
N THR A 149 -9.28 2.42 29.20
CA THR A 149 -9.85 3.71 29.60
C THR A 149 -10.80 4.21 28.52
N ALA A 150 -11.99 4.65 28.91
CA ALA A 150 -12.95 5.22 27.98
C ALA A 150 -12.34 6.46 27.30
N THR A 151 -12.37 6.48 25.97
CA THR A 151 -11.89 7.62 25.17
C THR A 151 -12.88 7.90 24.04
N TRP A 152 -12.73 9.05 23.42
CA TRP A 152 -13.49 9.40 22.22
C TRP A 152 -12.88 8.84 20.94
N ARG A 153 -11.76 8.10 20.99
CA ARG A 153 -10.96 7.78 19.80
C ARG A 153 -11.74 6.99 18.76
N VAL A 154 -12.56 6.01 19.16
CA VAL A 154 -13.44 5.29 18.20
C VAL A 154 -14.46 6.22 17.54
N ARG A 155 -15.08 7.14 18.30
CA ARG A 155 -16.00 8.15 17.74
C ARG A 155 -15.26 9.06 16.77
N ASP A 156 -14.13 9.62 17.19
CA ASP A 156 -13.33 10.55 16.39
C ASP A 156 -12.83 9.88 15.11
N THR A 157 -12.46 8.59 15.16
CA THR A 157 -12.09 7.81 13.97
C THR A 157 -13.27 7.65 13.01
N LEU A 158 -14.48 7.38 13.52
CA LEU A 158 -15.69 7.33 12.68
C LEU A 158 -15.96 8.69 12.02
N GLU A 159 -15.79 9.80 12.76
CA GLU A 159 -15.89 11.15 12.19
C GLU A 159 -14.84 11.39 11.10
N GLN A 160 -13.57 10.97 11.28
CA GLN A 160 -12.55 11.14 10.26
C GLN A 160 -12.76 10.23 9.03
N ILE A 161 -13.28 9.02 9.21
CA ILE A 161 -13.72 8.16 8.09
C ILE A 161 -14.82 8.87 7.30
N ASP A 162 -15.79 9.46 8.00
CA ASP A 162 -16.89 10.21 7.39
C ASP A 162 -16.37 11.45 6.66
N THR A 163 -15.55 12.29 7.30
CA THR A 163 -14.90 13.46 6.69
C THR A 163 -14.18 13.09 5.40
N ALA A 164 -13.34 12.05 5.41
CA ALA A 164 -12.61 11.63 4.21
C ALA A 164 -13.57 11.22 3.08
N ARG A 165 -14.68 10.55 3.39
CA ARG A 165 -15.69 10.16 2.41
C ARG A 165 -16.48 11.36 1.89
N LEU A 166 -16.86 12.30 2.76
CA LEU A 166 -17.54 13.53 2.35
C LEU A 166 -16.66 14.39 1.45
N VAL A 167 -15.34 14.47 1.70
CA VAL A 167 -14.40 15.12 0.78
C VAL A 167 -14.41 14.44 -0.59
N ILE A 168 -14.33 13.10 -0.64
CA ILE A 168 -14.40 12.35 -1.91
C ILE A 168 -15.73 12.61 -2.64
N ASP A 169 -16.84 12.63 -1.91
CA ASP A 169 -18.19 12.80 -2.45
C ASP A 169 -18.45 14.25 -2.93
N LYS A 170 -17.84 15.27 -2.29
CA LYS A 170 -17.94 16.68 -2.70
C LYS A 170 -17.32 16.95 -4.07
N TYR A 171 -16.24 16.24 -4.42
CA TYR A 171 -15.52 16.42 -5.69
C TYR A 171 -15.58 15.17 -6.57
N THR A 172 -16.77 14.60 -6.74
CA THR A 172 -16.99 13.35 -7.52
C THR A 172 -16.55 13.41 -8.98
N ASP A 173 -16.39 14.59 -9.58
CA ASP A 173 -15.81 14.76 -10.91
C ASP A 173 -14.30 14.44 -10.92
N THR A 174 -13.62 14.59 -9.78
CA THR A 174 -12.19 14.39 -9.62
C THR A 174 -11.83 13.15 -8.80
N PHE A 175 -12.47 12.92 -7.65
CA PHE A 175 -12.19 11.80 -6.74
C PHE A 175 -13.12 10.61 -6.94
N GLU A 176 -12.67 9.44 -6.49
CA GLU A 176 -13.47 8.23 -6.41
C GLU A 176 -13.00 7.31 -5.28
N LEU A 177 -13.91 6.94 -4.38
CA LEU A 177 -13.63 5.97 -3.32
C LEU A 177 -13.30 4.61 -3.95
N SER A 178 -12.06 4.17 -3.77
CA SER A 178 -11.56 2.88 -4.25
C SER A 178 -11.49 1.90 -3.08
N ARG A 179 -11.89 0.64 -3.31
CA ARG A 179 -11.90 -0.41 -2.28
C ARG A 179 -11.06 -1.63 -2.63
N THR A 180 -10.60 -1.71 -3.87
CA THR A 180 -9.72 -2.76 -4.37
C THR A 180 -8.71 -2.16 -5.33
N ALA A 181 -7.60 -2.86 -5.58
CA ALA A 181 -6.61 -2.48 -6.60
C ALA A 181 -7.27 -2.33 -7.98
N ARG A 182 -8.28 -3.16 -8.28
CA ARG A 182 -9.03 -3.08 -9.52
C ARG A 182 -9.87 -1.80 -9.62
N ASP A 183 -10.53 -1.40 -8.53
CA ASP A 183 -11.33 -0.17 -8.51
C ASP A 183 -10.42 1.05 -8.67
N TRP A 184 -9.27 1.03 -8.00
CA TRP A 184 -8.27 2.09 -8.12
C TRP A 184 -7.75 2.25 -9.55
N LYS A 185 -7.35 1.14 -10.19
CA LYS A 185 -6.94 1.13 -11.60
C LYS A 185 -8.05 1.63 -12.54
N LYS A 186 -9.33 1.37 -12.22
CA LYS A 186 -10.48 1.90 -13.00
C LYS A 186 -10.67 3.40 -12.81
N ALA A 187 -10.48 3.92 -11.60
CA ALA A 187 -10.52 5.37 -11.34
C ALA A 187 -9.44 6.08 -12.17
N MET A 188 -8.19 5.61 -12.10
CA MET A 188 -7.06 6.16 -12.87
C MET A 188 -7.31 6.14 -14.37
N ARG A 189 -7.84 5.03 -14.93
CA ARG A 189 -8.17 4.93 -16.37
C ARG A 189 -9.24 5.93 -16.82
N ARG A 190 -10.13 6.36 -15.92
CA ARG A 190 -11.15 7.38 -16.18
C ARG A 190 -10.64 8.80 -15.94
N GLY A 191 -9.35 8.98 -15.63
CA GLY A 191 -8.77 10.27 -15.29
C GLY A 191 -9.18 10.78 -13.91
N LYS A 192 -9.73 9.92 -13.04
CA LYS A 192 -10.04 10.24 -11.65
C LYS A 192 -8.88 9.88 -10.73
N ILE A 193 -8.87 10.51 -9.56
CA ILE A 193 -7.94 10.24 -8.47
C ILE A 193 -8.64 9.28 -7.50
N GLY A 194 -8.13 8.05 -7.38
CA GLY A 194 -8.70 7.07 -6.45
C GLY A 194 -8.33 7.39 -5.00
N GLY A 195 -9.31 7.39 -4.10
CA GLY A 195 -9.11 7.55 -2.66
C GLY A 195 -9.33 6.24 -1.92
N MET A 196 -8.35 5.76 -1.18
CA MET A 196 -8.53 4.71 -0.16
C MET A 196 -8.44 5.32 1.23
N LEU A 197 -8.95 4.65 2.26
CA LEU A 197 -8.88 5.13 3.64
C LEU A 197 -7.91 4.26 4.44
N GLY A 198 -7.13 4.87 5.32
CA GLY A 198 -6.20 4.16 6.19
C GLY A 198 -6.21 4.72 7.61
N VAL A 199 -6.46 3.87 8.60
CA VAL A 199 -6.53 4.32 10.01
C VAL A 199 -5.14 4.32 10.60
N GLU A 200 -4.69 5.48 11.08
CA GLU A 200 -3.34 5.66 11.60
C GLU A 200 -3.28 5.49 13.12
N GLY A 201 -3.19 4.24 13.58
CA GLY A 201 -2.87 3.92 14.97
C GLY A 201 -3.87 2.98 15.63
N GLY A 202 -3.36 1.94 16.29
CA GLY A 202 -4.16 0.91 16.95
C GLY A 202 -4.93 1.38 18.19
N HIS A 203 -4.68 2.58 18.72
CA HIS A 203 -5.53 3.16 19.78
C HIS A 203 -6.94 3.49 19.28
N GLN A 204 -7.10 3.69 17.98
CA GLN A 204 -8.34 4.06 17.31
C GLN A 204 -9.39 2.94 17.24
N ILE A 205 -9.03 1.68 17.57
CA ILE A 205 -9.97 0.54 17.52
C ILE A 205 -10.67 0.26 18.86
N GLY A 206 -10.35 1.00 19.93
CA GLY A 206 -10.95 0.79 21.25
C GLY A 206 -10.74 -0.63 21.81
N SER A 207 -9.58 -1.23 21.53
CA SER A 207 -9.25 -2.60 21.92
C SER A 207 -10.29 -3.64 21.47
N SER A 208 -10.80 -3.50 20.23
CA SER A 208 -11.89 -4.31 19.69
C SER A 208 -11.64 -4.77 18.24
N LEU A 209 -11.62 -6.09 18.01
CA LEU A 209 -11.58 -6.65 16.64
C LEU A 209 -12.85 -6.32 15.84
N SER A 210 -13.97 -6.05 16.51
CA SER A 210 -15.20 -5.64 15.84
C SER A 210 -15.07 -4.25 15.22
N ALA A 211 -14.28 -3.35 15.82
CA ALA A 211 -14.00 -2.05 15.22
C ALA A 211 -13.19 -2.20 13.91
N ILE A 212 -12.22 -3.11 13.85
CA ILE A 212 -11.47 -3.41 12.61
C ILE A 212 -12.42 -3.81 11.48
N ARG A 213 -13.36 -4.73 11.74
CA ARG A 213 -14.37 -5.15 10.75
C ARG A 213 -15.29 -4.01 10.35
N ALA A 214 -15.79 -3.23 11.32
CA ALA A 214 -16.66 -2.10 11.03
C ALA A 214 -15.96 -1.05 10.16
N TYR A 215 -14.70 -0.72 10.47
CA TYR A 215 -13.90 0.20 9.67
C TYR A 215 -13.65 -0.33 8.26
N TYR A 216 -13.39 -1.63 8.11
CA TYR A 216 -13.27 -2.27 6.79
C TYR A 216 -14.53 -2.08 5.93
N ASP A 217 -15.71 -2.31 6.52
CA ASP A 217 -17.01 -2.16 5.85
C ASP A 217 -17.27 -0.70 5.46
N LEU A 218 -16.79 0.25 6.27
CA LEU A 218 -16.86 1.68 5.98
C LEU A 218 -15.90 2.13 4.87
N GLY A 219 -14.90 1.32 4.52
CA GLY A 219 -13.99 1.56 3.39
C GLY A 219 -12.51 1.57 3.74
N VAL A 220 -12.13 1.37 5.00
CA VAL A 220 -10.73 1.34 5.44
C VAL A 220 -9.99 0.14 4.84
N ARG A 221 -8.79 0.36 4.34
CA ARG A 221 -7.95 -0.65 3.66
C ARG A 221 -6.57 -0.85 4.26
N TYR A 222 -6.13 0.00 5.19
CA TYR A 222 -5.06 -0.35 6.12
C TYR A 222 -5.37 0.14 7.54
N ILE A 223 -4.73 -0.50 8.53
CA ILE A 223 -4.59 0.04 9.89
C ILE A 223 -3.10 0.05 10.25
N THR A 224 -2.59 1.20 10.67
CA THR A 224 -1.28 1.34 11.29
C THR A 224 -1.36 0.83 12.73
N LEU A 225 -0.50 -0.12 13.10
CA LEU A 225 -0.64 -0.82 14.39
C LEU A 225 -0.41 0.09 15.61
N THR A 226 0.39 1.13 15.45
CA THR A 226 0.66 2.18 16.44
C THR A 226 0.74 3.54 15.78
N HIS A 227 0.73 4.60 16.56
CA HIS A 227 1.21 5.93 16.14
C HIS A 227 2.42 6.26 17.05
N SER A 228 2.56 7.50 17.52
CA SER A 228 3.52 7.93 18.55
C SER A 228 3.36 7.27 19.93
N CYS A 229 2.32 6.48 20.16
CA CYS A 229 2.04 5.78 21.41
C CYS A 229 1.86 4.27 21.19
N HIS A 230 2.16 3.47 22.23
CA HIS A 230 1.79 2.05 22.26
C HIS A 230 0.28 1.87 22.07
N SER A 231 -0.11 0.70 21.58
CA SER A 231 -1.50 0.30 21.42
C SER A 231 -1.75 -1.05 22.09
N PRO A 232 -3.02 -1.48 22.26
CA PRO A 232 -3.32 -2.84 22.68
C PRO A 232 -2.76 -3.91 21.71
N LEU A 233 -2.39 -3.51 20.49
CA LEU A 233 -1.87 -4.40 19.46
C LEU A 233 -0.36 -4.57 19.53
N ALA A 234 0.37 -3.50 19.86
CA ALA A 234 1.79 -3.43 19.49
C ALA A 234 2.58 -2.33 20.22
N ASP A 235 3.90 -2.46 20.17
CA ASP A 235 4.85 -1.44 20.58
C ASP A 235 5.17 -0.41 19.50
N SER A 236 5.21 0.87 19.89
CA SER A 236 5.53 2.03 19.06
C SER A 236 7.02 2.39 19.12
N CYS A 237 7.56 3.00 18.06
CA CYS A 237 8.89 3.59 18.08
C CYS A 237 8.96 4.94 18.81
N GLY A 238 7.81 5.59 19.05
CA GLY A 238 7.72 6.94 19.61
C GLY A 238 7.96 8.04 18.59
N LEU A 239 8.20 9.26 19.10
CA LEU A 239 8.44 10.46 18.30
C LEU A 239 9.94 10.65 18.00
N PRO A 240 10.29 11.25 16.85
CA PRO A 240 11.66 11.67 16.56
C PRO A 240 12.19 12.65 17.61
N GLY A 241 13.49 12.60 17.89
CA GLY A 241 14.14 13.51 18.85
C GLY A 241 13.80 13.23 20.32
N GLN A 242 13.02 12.20 20.62
CA GLN A 242 12.76 11.71 21.97
C GLN A 242 13.48 10.38 22.24
N VAL A 243 13.66 10.05 23.52
CA VAL A 243 14.17 8.74 23.91
C VAL A 243 13.21 7.66 23.38
N PRO A 244 13.71 6.59 22.72
CA PRO A 244 12.87 5.48 22.29
C PRO A 244 11.95 5.01 23.41
N ILE A 245 10.67 4.84 23.12
CA ILE A 245 9.71 4.43 24.13
C ILE A 245 10.03 2.99 24.57
N LYS A 246 10.08 2.76 25.89
CA LYS A 246 10.36 1.43 26.45
C LYS A 246 9.29 0.43 26.00
N PRO A 247 9.65 -0.70 25.36
CA PRO A 247 8.71 -1.72 24.92
C PRO A 247 7.81 -2.23 26.04
N ARG A 248 6.54 -2.49 25.71
CA ARG A 248 5.54 -3.07 26.61
C ARG A 248 5.32 -4.55 26.34
N TRP A 249 5.19 -4.90 25.07
CA TRP A 249 4.82 -6.23 24.60
C TRP A 249 6.02 -7.04 24.14
N ASP A 250 7.17 -6.38 23.96
CA ASP A 250 8.32 -6.89 23.21
C ASP A 250 7.94 -7.17 21.75
N GLY A 251 7.26 -6.20 21.12
CA GLY A 251 6.78 -6.26 19.74
C GLY A 251 5.26 -6.33 19.63
N LEU A 252 4.74 -7.42 19.04
CA LEU A 252 3.29 -7.67 18.97
C LEU A 252 2.75 -8.22 20.29
N SER A 253 1.60 -7.70 20.75
CA SER A 253 0.86 -8.35 21.83
C SER A 253 0.17 -9.63 21.32
N PRO A 254 -0.25 -10.55 22.21
CA PRO A 254 -1.07 -11.71 21.81
C PRO A 254 -2.35 -11.31 21.06
N PHE A 255 -3.00 -10.24 21.52
CA PHE A 255 -4.18 -9.67 20.87
C PHE A 255 -3.84 -9.04 19.50
N GLY A 256 -2.68 -8.38 19.40
CA GLY A 256 -2.14 -7.85 18.15
C GLY A 256 -1.89 -8.92 17.09
N LEU A 257 -1.35 -10.07 17.49
CA LEU A 257 -1.18 -11.21 16.58
C LEU A 257 -2.52 -11.68 16.00
N THR A 258 -3.59 -11.70 16.79
CA THR A 258 -4.92 -12.05 16.29
C THR A 258 -5.54 -10.94 15.45
N ALA A 259 -5.29 -9.68 15.75
CA ALA A 259 -5.68 -8.55 14.90
C ALA A 259 -5.03 -8.65 13.50
N VAL A 260 -3.73 -8.97 13.43
CA VAL A 260 -3.01 -9.20 12.16
C VAL A 260 -3.69 -10.32 11.34
N LYS A 261 -4.07 -11.42 11.99
CA LYS A 261 -4.80 -12.51 11.31
C LYS A 261 -6.17 -12.06 10.80
N GLU A 262 -6.92 -11.29 11.59
CA GLU A 262 -8.21 -10.74 11.16
C GLU A 262 -8.06 -9.78 9.97
N MET A 263 -7.02 -8.93 9.98
CA MET A 263 -6.71 -8.02 8.87
C MET A 263 -6.35 -8.81 7.60
N ASN A 264 -5.53 -9.86 7.71
CA ASN A 264 -5.23 -10.75 6.58
C ASN A 264 -6.48 -11.45 6.04
N ARG A 265 -7.38 -11.90 6.92
CA ARG A 265 -8.66 -12.53 6.54
C ARG A 265 -9.55 -11.57 5.73
N LEU A 266 -9.59 -10.30 6.12
CA LEU A 266 -10.34 -9.24 5.44
C LEU A 266 -9.67 -8.76 4.14
N GLY A 267 -8.35 -8.93 4.01
CA GLY A 267 -7.57 -8.24 2.97
C GLY A 267 -7.34 -6.77 3.29
N MET A 268 -7.33 -6.43 4.58
CA MET A 268 -6.86 -5.15 5.07
C MET A 268 -5.34 -5.21 5.24
N LEU A 269 -4.63 -4.24 4.68
CA LEU A 269 -3.19 -4.13 4.81
C LEU A 269 -2.81 -3.84 6.27
N VAL A 270 -1.78 -4.54 6.74
CA VAL A 270 -1.16 -4.26 8.04
C VAL A 270 -0.08 -3.23 7.81
N ASP A 271 -0.28 -2.02 8.35
CA ASP A 271 0.70 -0.96 8.26
C ASP A 271 1.57 -0.93 9.52
N ILE A 272 2.88 -0.95 9.31
CA ILE A 272 3.92 -1.02 10.35
C ILE A 272 4.81 0.24 10.39
N SER A 273 4.40 1.30 9.72
CA SER A 273 4.75 2.67 10.09
C SER A 273 4.54 2.91 11.59
N HIS A 274 5.39 3.75 12.21
CA HIS A 274 5.38 4.13 13.65
C HIS A 274 5.65 3.00 14.64
N THR A 275 5.91 1.78 14.18
CA THR A 275 6.09 0.64 15.07
C THR A 275 7.54 0.50 15.56
N HIS A 276 7.71 -0.08 16.75
CA HIS A 276 9.02 -0.49 17.23
C HIS A 276 9.62 -1.55 16.27
N PRO A 277 10.95 -1.60 16.05
CA PRO A 277 11.57 -2.59 15.15
C PRO A 277 11.16 -4.04 15.45
N LYS A 278 11.05 -4.41 16.74
CA LYS A 278 10.55 -5.73 17.15
C LYS A 278 9.11 -6.00 16.70
N THR A 279 8.20 -5.01 16.77
CA THR A 279 6.84 -5.12 16.24
C THR A 279 6.84 -5.37 14.74
N ALA A 280 7.61 -4.57 13.98
CA ALA A 280 7.77 -4.77 12.54
C ALA A 280 8.30 -6.18 12.24
N SER A 281 9.28 -6.64 13.02
CA SER A 281 9.84 -7.99 12.94
C SER A 281 8.78 -9.07 13.15
N ASP A 282 7.95 -8.95 14.19
CA ASP A 282 6.90 -9.94 14.49
C ASP A 282 5.82 -9.98 13.40
N VAL A 283 5.41 -8.82 12.88
CA VAL A 283 4.46 -8.74 11.77
C VAL A 283 5.03 -9.41 10.52
N LEU A 284 6.28 -9.14 10.16
CA LEU A 284 6.96 -9.80 9.05
C LEU A 284 7.09 -11.32 9.24
N THR A 285 7.15 -11.79 10.49
CA THR A 285 7.21 -13.23 10.83
C THR A 285 5.83 -13.90 10.76
N HIS A 286 4.74 -13.18 11.06
CA HIS A 286 3.43 -13.80 11.27
C HIS A 286 2.35 -13.44 10.25
N SER A 287 2.51 -12.34 9.50
CA SER A 287 1.53 -11.93 8.50
C SER A 287 1.56 -12.84 7.28
N LEU A 288 0.39 -13.29 6.85
CA LEU A 288 0.19 -14.07 5.62
C LEU A 288 0.06 -13.16 4.39
N ALA A 289 -0.39 -11.92 4.57
CA ALA A 289 -0.41 -10.90 3.53
C ALA A 289 0.78 -9.95 3.67
N PRO A 290 1.27 -9.35 2.57
CA PRO A 290 2.36 -8.38 2.66
C PRO A 290 1.97 -7.18 3.53
N PRO A 291 2.71 -6.87 4.61
CA PRO A 291 2.55 -5.62 5.33
C PRO A 291 3.10 -4.45 4.49
N ILE A 292 2.81 -3.23 4.94
CA ILE A 292 3.33 -2.00 4.34
C ILE A 292 3.98 -1.13 5.40
N PHE A 293 4.92 -0.28 5.02
CA PHE A 293 5.19 0.97 5.71
C PHE A 293 4.58 2.08 4.86
N SER A 294 3.43 2.62 5.28
CA SER A 294 2.69 3.69 4.60
C SER A 294 3.49 4.96 4.36
N HIS A 295 4.40 5.30 5.29
CA HIS A 295 5.27 6.47 5.26
C HIS A 295 6.47 6.23 6.21
N SER A 296 7.62 5.78 5.70
CA SER A 296 8.86 5.57 6.49
C SER A 296 10.10 5.66 5.60
N ASN A 297 11.23 6.07 6.18
CA ASN A 297 12.51 6.19 5.47
C ASN A 297 13.56 5.19 5.99
N ALA A 298 14.76 5.17 5.39
CA ALA A 298 15.86 4.29 5.80
C ALA A 298 16.71 4.87 6.94
N ARG A 299 16.93 4.09 8.01
CA ARG A 299 17.71 4.53 9.17
C ARG A 299 19.21 4.62 8.89
N GLY A 300 19.73 3.75 8.02
CA GLY A 300 21.11 3.83 7.54
C GLY A 300 21.46 5.08 6.71
N VAL A 301 20.45 5.90 6.35
CA VAL A 301 20.68 7.23 5.75
C VAL A 301 20.56 8.34 6.80
N PHE A 302 19.54 8.28 7.67
CA PHE A 302 19.37 9.20 8.78
C PHE A 302 18.89 8.45 10.03
N ASP A 303 19.74 8.43 11.07
CA ASP A 303 19.53 7.63 12.28
C ASP A 303 18.49 8.27 13.21
N VAL A 304 17.22 7.95 12.99
CA VAL A 304 16.10 8.27 13.87
C VAL A 304 15.18 7.07 14.06
N VAL A 305 14.56 6.98 15.23
CA VAL A 305 13.69 5.84 15.63
C VAL A 305 12.54 5.58 14.66
N ARG A 306 12.09 6.64 13.97
CA ARG A 306 10.98 6.55 13.01
C ARG A 306 11.41 5.92 11.69
N ASN A 307 12.69 5.88 11.37
CA ASN A 307 13.20 5.25 10.15
C ASN A 307 13.37 3.74 10.33
N VAL A 308 13.15 3.00 9.24
CA VAL A 308 13.24 1.55 9.17
C VAL A 308 14.70 1.13 9.27
N PRO A 309 15.06 0.29 10.26
CA PRO A 309 16.42 -0.17 10.39
C PRO A 309 16.80 -1.22 9.34
N ASP A 310 18.09 -1.35 9.10
CA ASP A 310 18.67 -2.28 8.12
C ASP A 310 18.27 -3.74 8.42
N SER A 311 18.19 -4.08 9.70
CA SER A 311 17.73 -5.39 10.20
C SER A 311 16.36 -5.77 9.67
N ILE A 312 15.47 -4.79 9.47
CA ILE A 312 14.13 -4.97 8.94
C ILE A 312 14.13 -4.87 7.41
N LEU A 313 14.85 -3.92 6.81
CA LEU A 313 14.94 -3.79 5.35
C LEU A 313 15.46 -5.07 4.69
N ARG A 314 16.45 -5.71 5.30
CA ARG A 314 17.01 -6.99 4.83
C ARG A 314 16.06 -8.18 4.92
N ARG A 315 14.99 -8.09 5.70
CA ARG A 315 13.95 -9.11 5.71
C ARG A 315 12.95 -8.96 4.56
N ILE A 316 12.85 -7.78 3.97
CA ILE A 316 11.89 -7.48 2.90
C ILE A 316 12.35 -8.07 1.57
N GLY A 317 13.64 -7.98 1.27
CA GLY A 317 14.22 -8.55 0.05
C GLY A 317 15.73 -8.72 0.14
N SER A 318 16.43 -8.66 -0.99
CA SER A 318 17.85 -9.01 -1.07
C SER A 318 18.74 -7.84 -1.48
N ILE A 319 19.95 -7.81 -0.91
CA ILE A 319 20.96 -6.80 -1.24
C ILE A 319 21.38 -6.90 -2.71
N ASP A 320 21.24 -5.81 -3.46
CA ASP A 320 21.79 -5.70 -4.81
C ASP A 320 23.14 -4.95 -4.78
N LYS A 321 24.21 -5.74 -4.66
CA LYS A 321 25.60 -5.23 -4.63
C LYS A 321 26.07 -4.63 -5.97
N SER A 322 25.32 -4.86 -7.05
CA SER A 322 25.69 -4.37 -8.39
C SER A 322 25.18 -2.95 -8.65
N ARG A 323 24.25 -2.47 -7.82
CA ARG A 323 23.70 -1.11 -7.92
C ARG A 323 24.77 -0.12 -7.49
N ARG A 324 25.02 0.84 -8.38
CA ARG A 324 25.88 1.99 -8.10
C ARG A 324 25.14 2.84 -7.07
N GLY A 325 25.77 3.05 -5.92
CA GLY A 325 25.27 3.93 -4.87
C GLY A 325 26.43 4.57 -4.13
N THR A 326 26.14 5.59 -3.34
CA THR A 326 27.10 6.30 -2.48
C THR A 326 27.34 5.57 -1.15
N PHE A 327 26.56 4.53 -0.85
CA PHE A 327 26.56 3.84 0.43
C PHE A 327 27.58 2.70 0.48
N ASN A 328 28.30 2.61 1.59
CA ASN A 328 29.10 1.43 1.89
C ASN A 328 28.18 0.31 2.41
N LEU A 329 27.97 -0.74 1.61
CA LEU A 329 27.13 -1.89 1.97
C LEU A 329 27.94 -3.07 2.56
N SER A 330 29.25 -2.90 2.81
CA SER A 330 30.05 -3.92 3.50
C SER A 330 29.82 -3.94 5.01
N ASP A 331 29.47 -2.78 5.56
CA ASP A 331 29.16 -2.55 6.97
C ASP A 331 27.70 -2.05 7.07
N ASP A 332 27.03 -2.23 8.21
CA ASP A 332 25.67 -1.72 8.39
C ASP A 332 25.66 -0.19 8.36
N GLY A 333 24.62 0.40 7.74
CA GLY A 333 24.53 1.86 7.58
C GLY A 333 24.29 2.61 8.88
N GLU A 334 24.00 1.90 9.97
CA GLU A 334 23.65 2.46 11.28
C GLU A 334 24.86 2.64 12.21
N GLY A 335 26.02 2.94 11.62
CA GLY A 335 27.23 3.30 12.35
C GLY A 335 28.01 2.11 12.92
N GLY A 336 27.97 0.94 12.26
CA GLY A 336 28.79 -0.21 12.66
C GLY A 336 28.23 -1.04 13.83
N LYS A 337 26.94 -0.86 14.17
CA LYS A 337 26.27 -1.59 15.27
C LYS A 337 26.01 -3.07 14.91
N GLY A 338 26.21 -3.44 13.65
CA GLY A 338 25.91 -4.72 13.07
C GLY A 338 24.46 -4.80 12.59
N TRP A 339 24.26 -5.52 11.48
CA TRP A 339 22.99 -5.70 10.75
C TRP A 339 21.77 -6.16 11.58
N GLY A 340 21.91 -6.52 12.85
CA GLY A 340 20.85 -7.06 13.72
C GLY A 340 20.80 -6.42 15.09
N ALA A 341 21.34 -5.21 15.26
CA ALA A 341 21.41 -4.55 16.55
C ALA A 341 20.03 -4.35 17.24
N ASP A 342 18.96 -4.15 16.46
CA ASP A 342 17.62 -3.91 17.02
C ASP A 342 16.90 -5.18 17.50
N THR A 343 17.01 -6.28 16.73
CA THR A 343 16.14 -7.46 16.92
C THR A 343 16.92 -8.77 17.04
N GLY A 344 18.16 -8.83 16.56
CA GLY A 344 18.88 -10.07 16.32
C GLY A 344 18.29 -10.92 15.19
N GLU A 345 17.31 -10.41 14.44
CA GLU A 345 16.57 -11.14 13.42
C GLU A 345 16.81 -10.53 12.02
N ILE A 346 17.77 -11.08 11.30
CA ILE A 346 18.17 -10.62 9.96
C ILE A 346 17.94 -11.74 8.96
N ASP A 347 17.55 -11.41 7.74
CA ASP A 347 17.36 -12.35 6.62
C ASP A 347 16.40 -13.52 6.94
N LYS A 348 15.56 -13.38 7.98
CA LYS A 348 14.53 -14.36 8.32
C LYS A 348 13.45 -14.34 7.25
N PRO A 349 12.95 -15.50 6.80
CA PRO A 349 11.86 -15.57 5.83
C PRO A 349 10.64 -14.75 6.26
N ILE A 350 9.98 -14.15 5.27
CA ILE A 350 8.69 -13.48 5.42
C ILE A 350 7.61 -14.36 4.78
N PRO A 351 6.62 -14.89 5.52
CA PRO A 351 5.64 -15.82 4.95
C PRO A 351 4.80 -15.21 3.82
N SER A 352 4.57 -13.89 3.86
CA SER A 352 3.93 -13.14 2.77
C SER A 352 4.75 -13.09 1.49
N GLY A 353 6.07 -13.30 1.58
CA GLY A 353 7.03 -13.19 0.48
C GLY A 353 7.19 -11.77 -0.08
N ASP A 354 6.70 -10.74 0.63
CA ASP A 354 6.70 -9.36 0.14
C ASP A 354 6.41 -8.33 1.25
N SER A 355 6.80 -7.08 0.99
CA SER A 355 6.44 -5.85 1.74
C SER A 355 6.75 -4.63 0.87
N ILE A 356 6.40 -3.42 1.31
CA ILE A 356 6.80 -2.17 0.64
C ILE A 356 7.09 -1.08 1.67
N VAL A 357 8.12 -0.27 1.41
CA VAL A 357 8.45 0.94 2.17
C VAL A 357 8.13 2.16 1.33
N MET A 358 7.17 2.97 1.77
CA MET A 358 6.76 4.19 1.08
C MET A 358 7.39 5.40 1.76
N LEU A 359 8.07 6.25 0.99
CA LEU A 359 8.98 7.29 1.49
C LEU A 359 8.22 8.47 2.10
N ASN A 360 8.57 8.82 3.34
CA ASN A 360 8.01 9.93 4.11
C ASN A 360 8.81 11.22 3.89
N PHE A 361 8.12 12.34 3.63
CA PHE A 361 8.79 13.59 3.26
C PHE A 361 9.05 14.52 4.46
N SER A 362 8.73 14.13 5.70
CA SER A 362 9.06 14.90 6.89
C SER A 362 10.57 15.15 7.00
N PRO A 363 11.05 16.41 7.04
CA PRO A 363 12.47 16.71 7.21
C PRO A 363 13.09 16.07 8.45
N GLY A 364 12.31 15.88 9.51
CA GLY A 364 12.74 15.19 10.72
C GLY A 364 13.08 13.71 10.52
N PHE A 365 12.72 13.12 9.38
CA PHE A 365 13.03 11.74 8.98
C PHE A 365 13.96 11.66 7.78
N VAL A 366 14.12 12.76 7.03
CA VAL A 366 15.01 12.85 5.86
C VAL A 366 16.42 13.30 6.28
N GLY A 367 16.53 14.23 7.23
CA GLY A 367 17.81 14.77 7.72
C GLY A 367 17.90 16.29 7.66
N PRO A 368 19.01 16.88 8.17
CA PRO A 368 19.14 18.33 8.39
C PRO A 368 19.05 19.18 7.12
N ASP A 369 19.49 18.65 5.98
CA ASP A 369 19.47 19.34 4.68
C ASP A 369 18.39 18.81 3.74
N ALA A 370 17.25 18.38 4.28
CA ALA A 370 16.16 17.73 3.54
C ALA A 370 15.81 18.44 2.22
N ASP A 371 16.07 17.76 1.12
CA ASP A 371 15.68 18.13 -0.23
C ASP A 371 15.44 16.89 -1.10
N VAL A 372 15.14 17.10 -2.38
CA VAL A 372 14.87 16.01 -3.33
C VAL A 372 16.03 15.00 -3.46
N ASN A 373 17.28 15.44 -3.31
CA ASN A 373 18.45 14.57 -3.40
C ASN A 373 18.55 13.69 -2.15
N ALA A 374 18.40 14.27 -0.96
CA ALA A 374 18.35 13.52 0.29
C ALA A 374 17.18 12.53 0.30
N MET A 375 16.04 12.90 -0.28
CA MET A 375 14.91 11.97 -0.39
C MET A 375 15.21 10.80 -1.35
N ALA A 376 15.85 11.08 -2.48
CA ALA A 376 16.30 10.05 -3.41
C ALA A 376 17.39 9.14 -2.80
N ASP A 377 18.21 9.64 -1.86
CA ASP A 377 19.17 8.83 -1.10
C ASP A 377 18.45 7.73 -0.30
N HIS A 378 17.35 8.05 0.39
CA HIS A 378 16.54 7.04 1.06
C HIS A 378 15.92 6.04 0.08
N ALA A 379 15.43 6.50 -1.09
CA ALA A 379 14.87 5.61 -2.11
C ALA A 379 15.90 4.60 -2.61
N ASP A 380 17.11 5.07 -2.95
CA ASP A 380 18.21 4.21 -3.38
C ASP A 380 18.67 3.29 -2.26
N TYR A 381 18.75 3.77 -1.03
CA TYR A 381 19.17 2.95 0.11
C TYR A 381 18.22 1.77 0.36
N VAL A 382 16.92 2.05 0.46
CA VAL A 382 15.90 0.99 0.55
C VAL A 382 15.98 0.08 -0.68
N GLY A 383 16.11 0.67 -1.88
CA GLY A 383 16.26 -0.08 -3.13
C GLY A 383 17.47 -1.01 -3.15
N CYS A 384 18.59 -0.63 -2.53
CA CYS A 384 19.81 -1.42 -2.43
C CYS A 384 19.68 -2.58 -1.45
N LEU A 385 18.99 -2.39 -0.31
CA LEU A 385 18.87 -3.43 0.72
C LEU A 385 17.67 -4.37 0.51
N ALA A 386 16.54 -3.83 0.09
CA ALA A 386 15.29 -4.57 -0.07
C ALA A 386 14.95 -4.87 -1.53
N GLY A 387 15.36 -4.01 -2.48
CA GLY A 387 14.93 -4.07 -3.89
C GLY A 387 14.03 -2.88 -4.27
N ARG A 388 14.18 -2.35 -5.49
CA ARG A 388 13.45 -1.16 -5.97
C ARG A 388 11.95 -1.42 -6.18
N GLU A 389 11.58 -2.69 -6.32
CA GLU A 389 10.20 -3.19 -6.33
C GLU A 389 9.51 -3.13 -4.96
N HIS A 390 10.26 -2.78 -3.91
CA HIS A 390 9.77 -2.61 -2.53
C HIS A 390 9.78 -1.14 -2.08
N VAL A 391 10.01 -0.19 -2.99
CA VAL A 391 9.98 1.24 -2.71
C VAL A 391 8.70 1.86 -3.28
N GLY A 392 8.06 2.77 -2.53
CA GLY A 392 6.95 3.59 -3.01
C GLY A 392 7.00 5.00 -2.42
N ILE A 393 5.91 5.76 -2.56
CA ILE A 393 5.80 7.16 -2.08
C ILE A 393 4.70 7.22 -1.03
N GLY A 394 4.97 7.86 0.11
CA GLY A 394 4.08 7.98 1.26
C GLY A 394 4.34 9.31 1.96
N SER A 395 3.95 10.42 1.31
CA SER A 395 4.54 11.74 1.55
C SER A 395 4.35 12.26 2.97
N ASP A 396 3.27 11.89 3.65
CA ASP A 396 2.86 12.50 4.93
C ASP A 396 2.38 13.95 4.76
N PHE A 397 2.00 14.33 3.53
CA PHE A 397 1.47 15.66 3.26
C PHE A 397 0.19 15.93 4.07
N ASP A 398 0.03 17.18 4.51
CA ASP A 398 -0.92 17.71 5.49
C ASP A 398 -0.75 17.19 6.93
N GLY A 399 0.17 16.25 7.16
CA GLY A 399 0.54 15.71 8.48
C GLY A 399 1.85 16.29 9.03
N ILE A 400 2.61 16.99 8.18
CA ILE A 400 3.94 17.55 8.49
C ILE A 400 3.97 19.08 8.36
N GLU A 401 4.67 19.73 9.28
CA GLU A 401 4.79 21.20 9.31
C GLU A 401 5.79 21.76 8.29
N ALA A 402 6.80 20.96 7.95
CA ALA A 402 7.86 21.30 7.01
C ALA A 402 8.06 20.18 6.01
N VAL A 403 8.69 20.50 4.89
CA VAL A 403 8.84 19.65 3.70
C VAL A 403 10.25 19.79 3.13
N PRO A 404 10.76 18.79 2.38
CA PRO A 404 12.08 18.86 1.76
C PRO A 404 12.05 19.90 0.63
N ARG A 405 13.15 20.63 0.42
CA ARG A 405 13.26 21.57 -0.71
C ARG A 405 13.10 20.82 -2.03
N GLY A 406 12.27 21.35 -2.93
CA GLY A 406 11.90 20.70 -4.19
C GLY A 406 10.76 19.69 -4.06
N LEU A 407 10.21 19.46 -2.87
CA LEU A 407 9.08 18.56 -2.59
C LEU A 407 8.02 19.26 -1.73
N GLU A 408 7.71 20.51 -2.06
CA GLU A 408 6.89 21.39 -1.21
C GLU A 408 5.42 20.93 -1.06
N ASP A 409 4.89 20.25 -2.06
CA ASP A 409 3.49 19.82 -2.13
C ASP A 409 3.30 18.70 -3.14
N VAL A 410 2.07 18.20 -3.26
CA VAL A 410 1.72 17.12 -4.20
C VAL A 410 2.02 17.43 -5.67
N SER A 411 2.24 18.69 -6.06
CA SER A 411 2.64 19.02 -7.43
C SER A 411 4.09 18.68 -7.77
N LYS A 412 4.88 18.30 -6.75
CA LYS A 412 6.33 18.17 -6.84
C LYS A 412 6.84 16.74 -6.97
N TYR A 413 5.96 15.73 -6.96
CA TYR A 413 6.38 14.34 -7.23
C TYR A 413 7.25 14.16 -8.50
N PRO A 414 7.02 14.88 -9.62
CA PRO A 414 7.90 14.79 -10.79
C PRO A 414 9.37 15.08 -10.51
N ASN A 415 9.69 15.91 -9.50
CA ASN A 415 11.06 16.24 -9.14
C ASN A 415 11.80 15.02 -8.57
N LEU A 416 11.18 14.29 -7.64
CA LEU A 416 11.76 13.04 -7.11
C LEU A 416 11.91 11.99 -8.21
N VAL A 417 10.91 11.86 -9.08
CA VAL A 417 10.98 10.90 -10.17
C VAL A 417 12.10 11.26 -11.17
N ALA A 418 12.28 12.55 -11.48
CA ALA A 418 13.36 13.02 -12.34
C ALA A 418 14.73 12.72 -11.74
N GLU A 419 14.91 13.00 -10.44
CA GLU A 419 16.13 12.69 -9.69
C GLU A 419 16.47 11.19 -9.76
N LEU A 420 15.50 10.30 -9.53
CA LEU A 420 15.72 8.85 -9.59
C LEU A 420 16.07 8.37 -11.01
N ILE A 421 15.49 8.99 -12.05
CA ILE A 421 15.87 8.72 -13.44
C ILE A 421 17.33 9.12 -13.68
N GLU A 422 17.78 10.26 -13.18
CA GLU A 422 19.18 10.71 -13.28
C GLU A 422 20.14 9.73 -12.59
N ARG A 423 19.71 9.15 -11.47
CA ARG A 423 20.43 8.09 -10.74
C ARG A 423 20.38 6.71 -11.40
N GLY A 424 19.73 6.60 -12.57
CA GLY A 424 19.69 5.38 -13.36
C GLY A 424 18.62 4.38 -12.91
N TRP A 425 17.54 4.84 -12.28
CA TRP A 425 16.33 4.03 -12.18
C TRP A 425 15.76 3.80 -13.59
N SER A 426 15.47 2.53 -13.89
CA SER A 426 14.83 2.17 -15.15
C SER A 426 13.38 2.65 -15.18
N ASP A 427 12.83 2.82 -16.38
CA ASP A 427 11.42 3.20 -16.57
C ASP A 427 10.46 2.27 -15.82
N ARG A 428 10.78 0.97 -15.76
CA ARG A 428 9.98 -0.03 -15.03
C ARG A 428 10.04 0.18 -13.51
N GLU A 429 11.22 0.47 -12.97
CA GLU A 429 11.38 0.72 -11.52
C GLU A 429 10.67 2.01 -11.12
N VAL A 430 10.75 3.06 -11.95
CA VAL A 430 10.02 4.33 -11.73
C VAL A 430 8.50 4.13 -11.79
N MET A 431 7.98 3.38 -12.77
CA MET A 431 6.56 3.04 -12.81
C MET A 431 6.14 2.14 -11.64
N GLY A 432 7.07 1.34 -11.11
CA GLY A 432 6.90 0.59 -9.87
C GLY A 432 6.75 1.51 -8.66
N LEU A 433 7.73 2.40 -8.45
CA LEU A 433 7.76 3.39 -7.36
C LEU A 433 6.47 4.22 -7.30
N THR A 434 6.04 4.73 -8.46
CA THR A 434 4.90 5.65 -8.55
C THR A 434 3.58 4.97 -8.24
N SER A 435 3.33 3.74 -8.70
CA SER A 435 2.07 3.03 -8.36
C SER A 435 2.15 1.51 -8.44
N GLY A 436 2.99 0.95 -9.33
CA GLY A 436 3.01 -0.48 -9.61
C GLY A 436 3.32 -1.36 -8.40
N ASN A 437 4.26 -0.93 -7.55
CA ASN A 437 4.69 -1.69 -6.37
C ASN A 437 3.58 -1.77 -5.31
N LEU A 438 2.92 -0.64 -5.02
CA LEU A 438 1.80 -0.60 -4.08
C LEU A 438 0.59 -1.39 -4.60
N LEU A 439 0.25 -1.27 -5.89
CA LEU A 439 -0.84 -2.04 -6.50
C LEU A 439 -0.56 -3.55 -6.43
N ARG A 440 0.70 -3.97 -6.62
CA ARG A 440 1.12 -5.37 -6.46
C ARG A 440 0.90 -5.87 -5.02
N VAL A 441 1.27 -5.08 -4.02
CA VAL A 441 1.06 -5.42 -2.60
C VAL A 441 -0.43 -5.55 -2.29
N LEU A 442 -1.24 -4.59 -2.74
CA LEU A 442 -2.68 -4.60 -2.53
C LEU A 442 -3.34 -5.84 -3.17
N GLU A 443 -2.97 -6.18 -4.41
CA GLU A 443 -3.48 -7.39 -5.10
C GLU A 443 -3.10 -8.69 -4.37
N LYS A 444 -1.90 -8.75 -3.78
CA LYS A 444 -1.46 -9.89 -2.95
C LYS A 444 -2.28 -9.99 -1.66
N ALA A 445 -2.54 -8.88 -0.98
CA ALA A 445 -3.38 -8.87 0.22
C ALA A 445 -4.81 -9.33 -0.08
N GLU A 446 -5.40 -8.85 -1.18
CA GLU A 446 -6.71 -9.32 -1.64
C GLU A 446 -6.70 -10.81 -2.02
N ALA A 447 -5.59 -11.33 -2.57
CA ALA A 447 -5.45 -12.75 -2.88
C ALA A 447 -5.45 -13.62 -1.62
N VAL A 448 -4.78 -13.16 -0.55
CA VAL A 448 -4.82 -13.81 0.77
C VAL A 448 -6.23 -13.81 1.33
N ALA A 449 -6.95 -12.68 1.27
CA ALA A 449 -8.36 -12.63 1.71
C ALA A 449 -9.24 -13.64 0.96
N ARG A 450 -9.06 -13.75 -0.38
CA ARG A 450 -9.78 -14.74 -1.20
C ARG A 450 -9.47 -16.19 -0.81
N SER A 451 -8.22 -16.49 -0.41
CA SER A 451 -7.85 -17.82 0.07
C SER A 451 -8.44 -18.09 1.46
N GLN A 452 -8.60 -17.06 2.28
CA GLN A 452 -9.16 -17.12 3.63
C GLN A 452 -10.69 -16.99 3.72
N ARG A 453 -11.43 -16.94 2.61
CA ARG A 453 -12.90 -16.79 2.60
C ARG A 453 -13.69 -17.81 3.45
N HIS A 454 -13.08 -18.94 3.79
CA HIS A 454 -13.65 -20.02 4.58
C HIS A 454 -13.34 -19.89 6.09
N VAL A 455 -12.39 -19.03 6.44
CA VAL A 455 -11.99 -18.74 7.82
C VAL A 455 -13.07 -17.85 8.46
N GLN A 456 -13.56 -18.26 9.63
CA GLN A 456 -14.51 -17.46 10.39
C GLN A 456 -13.83 -16.23 11.01
N PRO A 457 -14.58 -15.16 11.33
CA PRO A 457 -14.03 -14.02 12.07
C PRO A 457 -13.34 -14.44 13.36
N TYR A 458 -12.26 -13.76 13.71
CA TYR A 458 -11.64 -13.93 15.03
C TYR A 458 -12.45 -13.19 16.11
N TYR A 459 -12.65 -13.85 17.25
CA TYR A 459 -13.48 -13.39 18.37
C TYR A 459 -12.70 -13.09 19.66
N GLU A 460 -11.37 -13.03 19.58
CA GLU A 460 -10.54 -12.76 20.76
C GLU A 460 -10.92 -11.40 21.37
N VAL A 461 -11.03 -11.39 22.69
CA VAL A 461 -11.27 -10.20 23.50
C VAL A 461 -9.94 -9.79 24.12
N PHE A 462 -9.57 -8.52 23.95
CA PHE A 462 -8.36 -7.99 24.58
C PHE A 462 -8.42 -8.21 26.09
N SER A 463 -7.37 -8.76 26.70
CA SER A 463 -7.38 -9.18 28.10
C SER A 463 -7.64 -8.05 29.10
N GLY A 464 -7.41 -6.79 28.71
CA GLY A 464 -7.77 -5.62 29.53
C GLY A 464 -9.27 -5.29 29.55
N ARG A 465 -10.10 -5.91 28.70
CA ARG A 465 -11.56 -5.68 28.61
C ARG A 465 -12.30 -6.58 29.60
N THR A 466 -12.48 -6.08 30.82
CA THR A 466 -13.21 -6.77 31.89
C THR A 466 -14.72 -6.50 31.87
N ASP A 467 -15.18 -5.62 30.99
CA ASP A 467 -16.58 -5.24 30.81
C ASP A 467 -17.40 -6.28 30.03
N LEU A 468 -16.75 -7.14 29.25
CA LEU A 468 -17.40 -8.19 28.46
C LEU A 468 -17.47 -9.50 29.26
N VAL A 469 -18.44 -9.60 30.15
CA VAL A 469 -18.68 -10.79 30.97
C VAL A 469 -19.84 -11.60 30.41
N LYS A 470 -19.69 -12.93 30.33
CA LYS A 470 -20.81 -13.81 29.98
C LYS A 470 -21.79 -13.85 31.16
N HIS A 471 -23.04 -13.54 30.89
CA HIS A 471 -24.13 -13.68 31.86
C HIS A 471 -25.04 -14.85 31.45
N ASP A 472 -25.48 -15.65 32.42
CA ASP A 472 -26.42 -16.77 32.19
C ASP A 472 -27.86 -16.28 31.94
N SER A 473 -28.15 -15.04 32.33
CA SER A 473 -29.41 -14.34 32.11
C SER A 473 -29.11 -12.88 31.77
N PRO A 474 -29.97 -12.19 30.99
CA PRO A 474 -29.72 -10.80 30.65
C PRO A 474 -29.57 -9.92 31.91
N PRO A 475 -28.60 -8.98 31.93
CA PRO A 475 -28.30 -8.18 33.13
C PRO A 475 -29.31 -7.04 33.39
N TYR A 476 -30.54 -7.17 32.90
CA TYR A 476 -31.59 -6.15 32.99
C TYR A 476 -32.86 -6.69 33.67
#